data_AF-A0A949X4Q6-F1
#
_entry.id   AF-A0A949X4Q6-F1
#
_cell.length_a   1.000
_cell.length_b   1.000
_cell.length_c   1.000
_cell.angle_alpha   90.00
_cell.angle_beta   90.00
_cell.angle_gamma   90.00
#
_symmetry.space_group_name_H-M   'P 1'
#
loop_
_entity.id
_entity.type
_entity.pdbx_description
1 polymer ?
#
loop_
_entity_poly.entity_id
_entity_poly.type
_entity_poly.pdbx_seq_one_letter_code
_entity_poly.pdbx_strand_id
1 'polypeptide(L)'
;MPRKKTPSQNTTKLTRSEQDLLSHLQSGYQLESGAPGSGPLLRNLKDDTVVRATSANQGTIKALEARGLIQGNATGLITIWRASKKGPQAKNK
;
A
#
# COMPACT_ATOMS: atom_id res chain seq x y z
N MET A 1 -10.88 17.59 17.78
CA MET A 1 -10.02 16.50 17.21
C MET A 1 -10.95 15.30 16.98
N PRO A 2 -10.85 14.47 15.91
CA PRO A 2 -9.82 14.31 14.87
C PRO A 2 -10.31 14.62 13.43
N ARG A 3 -9.40 15.05 12.55
CA ARG A 3 -9.69 15.22 11.11
C ARG A 3 -9.92 13.84 10.46
N LYS A 4 -11.19 13.43 10.38
CA LYS A 4 -11.61 12.41 9.42
C LYS A 4 -11.43 13.01 8.02
N LYS A 5 -10.29 12.73 7.39
CA LYS A 5 -10.10 13.01 5.96
C LYS A 5 -11.14 12.18 5.22
N THR A 6 -12.17 12.87 4.74
CA THR A 6 -13.13 12.38 3.78
C THR A 6 -12.35 11.71 2.64
N PRO A 7 -12.52 10.41 2.38
CA PRO A 7 -11.97 9.84 1.17
C PRO A 7 -12.81 10.42 0.03
N SER A 8 -12.18 11.33 -0.70
CA SER A 8 -12.66 11.91 -1.94
C SER A 8 -13.33 10.82 -2.77
N GLN A 9 -14.64 10.99 -2.99
CA GLN A 9 -15.37 10.33 -4.07
C GLN A 9 -14.59 10.58 -5.35
N ASN A 10 -13.88 9.58 -5.89
CA ASN A 10 -13.57 9.47 -7.33
C ASN A 10 -12.78 8.22 -7.78
N THR A 11 -12.83 7.07 -7.09
CA THR A 11 -12.05 5.90 -7.54
C THR A 11 -12.85 4.60 -7.50
N THR A 12 -13.25 4.13 -8.69
CA THR A 12 -13.52 2.75 -9.10
C THR A 12 -13.49 1.72 -7.96
N LYS A 13 -14.64 1.52 -7.30
CA LYS A 13 -15.00 0.47 -6.32
C LYS A 13 -13.81 -0.40 -5.86
N LEU A 14 -12.93 0.15 -5.02
CA LEU A 14 -11.90 -0.62 -4.33
C LEU A 14 -12.58 -1.55 -3.33
N THR A 15 -12.15 -2.80 -3.25
CA THR A 15 -12.62 -3.74 -2.24
C THR A 15 -12.24 -3.27 -0.83
N ARG A 16 -12.93 -3.79 0.20
CA ARG A 16 -12.66 -3.45 1.61
C ARG A 16 -11.17 -3.62 1.93
N SER A 17 -10.56 -4.70 1.47
CA SER A 17 -9.16 -5.03 1.70
C SER A 17 -8.19 -4.08 0.98
N GLU A 18 -8.50 -3.67 -0.26
CA GLU A 18 -7.71 -2.69 -0.99
C GLU A 18 -7.76 -1.31 -0.33
N GLN A 19 -8.96 -0.89 0.11
CA GLN A 19 -9.15 0.41 0.76
C GLN A 19 -8.49 0.47 2.14
N ASP A 20 -8.57 -0.62 2.91
CA ASP A 20 -7.90 -0.78 4.19
C ASP A 20 -6.38 -0.67 4.00
N LEU A 21 -5.81 -1.47 3.10
CA LEU A 21 -4.38 -1.44 2.79
C LEU A 21 -3.92 -0.06 2.32
N LEU A 22 -4.67 0.58 1.42
CA LEU A 22 -4.34 1.92 0.94
C LEU A 22 -4.38 2.95 2.08
N SER A 23 -5.35 2.86 2.99
CA SER A 23 -5.46 3.75 4.14
C SER A 23 -4.27 3.58 5.10
N HIS A 24 -3.86 2.34 5.38
CA HIS A 24 -2.64 2.05 6.14
C HIS A 24 -1.42 2.69 5.47
N LEU A 25 -1.22 2.44 4.18
CA LEU A 25 -0.08 2.99 3.44
C LEU A 25 -0.07 4.53 3.42
N GLN A 26 -1.24 5.17 3.30
CA GLN A 26 -1.38 6.63 3.37
C GLN A 26 -1.15 7.20 4.79
N SER A 27 -1.39 6.40 5.82
CA SER A 27 -1.17 6.78 7.22
C SER A 27 0.32 6.81 7.60
N GLY A 28 1.20 6.31 6.72
CA GLY A 28 2.64 6.21 6.97
C GLY A 28 3.12 4.79 7.21
N TYR A 29 2.31 3.77 6.90
CA TYR A 29 2.80 2.40 6.82
C TYR A 29 3.44 2.16 5.45
N GLN A 30 4.37 1.21 5.40
CA GLN A 30 4.91 0.64 4.18
C GLN A 30 4.66 -0.87 4.20
N LEU A 31 4.40 -1.45 3.04
CA LEU A 31 4.17 -2.87 2.92
C LEU A 31 5.45 -3.53 2.42
N GLU A 32 6.05 -4.37 3.24
CA GLU A 32 7.22 -5.16 2.91
C GLU A 32 6.75 -6.54 2.44
N SER A 33 6.97 -6.85 1.16
CA SER A 33 6.75 -8.17 0.60
C SER A 33 8.10 -8.80 0.33
N GLY A 34 8.47 -9.83 1.09
CA GLY A 34 9.66 -10.63 0.79
C GLY A 34 9.48 -11.52 -0.44
N ALA A 35 10.56 -12.17 -0.85
CA ALA A 35 10.63 -13.20 -1.88
C ALA A 35 9.38 -14.13 -1.90
N PRO A 36 8.98 -14.65 -3.08
CA PRO A 36 7.72 -15.38 -3.27
C PRO A 36 7.57 -16.51 -2.25
N GLY A 37 6.63 -16.36 -1.32
CA GLY A 37 6.40 -17.28 -0.20
C GLY A 37 6.36 -16.61 1.17
N SER A 38 7.00 -15.45 1.35
CA SER A 38 6.80 -14.61 2.53
C SER A 38 5.56 -13.73 2.35
N GLY A 39 4.56 -13.93 3.23
CA GLY A 39 3.37 -13.08 3.26
C GLY A 39 3.73 -11.61 3.50
N PRO A 40 2.92 -10.66 3.01
CA PRO A 40 3.24 -9.24 3.10
C PRO A 40 3.05 -8.69 4.52
N LEU A 41 3.96 -7.80 4.91
CA LEU A 41 4.06 -7.24 6.25
C LEU A 41 3.86 -5.72 6.16
N LEU A 42 2.96 -5.16 6.95
CA LEU A 42 2.80 -3.71 7.09
C LEU A 42 3.73 -3.22 8.20
N ARG A 43 4.76 -2.48 7.85
CA ARG A 43 5.65 -1.80 8.80
C ARG A 43 5.28 -0.34 8.92
N ASN A 44 5.09 0.13 10.15
CA ASN A 44 4.84 1.52 10.44
C ASN A 44 6.16 2.30 10.40
N LEU A 45 6.24 3.39 9.63
CA LEU A 45 7.44 4.22 9.58
C LEU A 45 7.64 5.08 10.83
N LYS A 46 6.61 5.25 11.66
CA LYS A 46 6.67 6.13 12.84
C LYS A 46 7.20 5.45 14.09
N ASP A 47 6.78 4.21 14.30
CA ASP A 47 6.99 3.45 15.54
C ASP A 47 7.68 2.10 15.26
N ASP A 48 8.04 1.85 14.00
CA ASP A 48 8.61 0.59 13.53
C ASP A 48 7.73 -0.65 13.77
N THR A 49 6.46 -0.45 14.15
CA THR A 49 5.51 -1.53 14.39
C THR A 49 5.29 -2.35 13.11
N VAL A 50 5.54 -3.65 13.18
CA VAL A 50 5.28 -4.58 12.07
C VAL A 50 3.99 -5.36 12.36
N VAL A 51 3.03 -5.27 11.45
CA VAL A 51 1.76 -5.97 11.52
C VAL A 51 1.63 -6.87 10.30
N ARG A 52 1.23 -8.13 10.52
CA ARG A 52 0.98 -9.05 9.42
C ARG A 52 -0.28 -8.62 8.68
N ALA A 53 -0.13 -8.25 7.42
CA ALA A 53 -1.23 -7.72 6.64
C ALA A 53 -2.03 -8.89 6.05
N THR A 54 -2.81 -9.58 6.88
CA THR A 54 -3.68 -10.71 6.44
C THR A 54 -4.69 -10.30 5.38
N SER A 55 -5.05 -9.02 5.33
CA SER A 55 -5.91 -8.42 4.30
C SER A 55 -5.17 -8.06 3.01
N ALA A 56 -3.83 -7.93 3.06
CA ALA A 56 -3.01 -7.64 1.90
C ALA A 56 -2.59 -8.97 1.26
N ASN A 57 -3.22 -9.32 0.15
CA ASN A 57 -2.78 -10.45 -0.66
C ASN A 57 -2.00 -9.95 -1.86
N GLN A 58 -1.19 -10.82 -2.47
CA GLN A 58 -0.46 -10.51 -3.72
C GLN A 58 -1.40 -9.96 -4.80
N GLY A 59 -2.64 -10.49 -4.89
CA GLY A 59 -3.66 -9.96 -5.80
C GLY A 59 -4.08 -8.52 -5.51
N THR A 60 -4.26 -8.16 -4.23
CA THR A 60 -4.58 -6.80 -3.79
C THR A 60 -3.44 -5.83 -4.11
N ILE A 61 -2.20 -6.23 -3.83
CA ILE A 61 -1.00 -5.44 -4.11
C ILE A 61 -0.90 -5.18 -5.62
N LYS A 62 -1.03 -6.24 -6.43
CA LYS A 62 -0.96 -6.15 -7.89
C LYS A 62 -2.10 -5.31 -8.48
N ALA A 63 -3.31 -5.39 -7.92
CA ALA A 63 -4.42 -4.53 -8.33
C ALA A 63 -4.16 -3.05 -8.03
N LEU A 64 -3.63 -2.75 -6.84
CA LEU A 64 -3.29 -1.38 -6.45
C LEU A 64 -2.12 -0.82 -7.26
N GLU A 65 -1.12 -1.64 -7.59
CA GLU A 65 0.01 -1.26 -8.46
C GLU A 65 -0.47 -1.02 -9.89
N ALA A 66 -1.24 -1.94 -10.47
CA ALA A 66 -1.79 -1.78 -11.82
C ALA A 66 -2.63 -0.51 -11.97
N ARG A 67 -3.24 -0.05 -10.87
CA ARG A 67 -4.00 1.21 -10.77
C ARG A 67 -3.13 2.45 -10.48
N GLY A 68 -1.82 2.27 -10.25
CA GLY A 68 -0.89 3.35 -9.89
C GLY A 68 -1.15 3.97 -8.51
N LEU A 69 -1.86 3.27 -7.62
CA LEU A 69 -2.18 3.74 -6.27
C LEU A 69 -1.04 3.49 -5.28
N ILE A 70 -0.27 2.44 -5.53
CA ILE A 70 0.93 2.10 -4.75
C ILE A 70 2.11 1.94 -5.70
N GLN A 71 3.30 2.20 -5.20
CA GLN A 71 4.54 2.03 -5.94
C GLN A 71 5.44 1.07 -5.18
N GLY A 72 5.87 0.01 -5.86
CA GLY A 72 6.81 -0.97 -5.36
C GLY A 72 8.24 -0.54 -5.66
N ASN A 73 9.10 -0.56 -4.65
CA ASN A 73 10.52 -0.38 -4.78
C ASN A 73 11.22 -1.65 -4.26
N ALA A 74 11.88 -2.38 -5.17
CA ALA A 74 12.66 -3.55 -4.78
C ALA A 74 13.93 -3.09 -4.07
N THR A 75 14.19 -3.61 -2.88
CA THR A 75 15.42 -3.41 -2.12
C THR A 75 16.00 -4.78 -1.75
N GLY A 76 16.99 -5.21 -2.51
CA GLY A 76 17.57 -6.54 -2.37
C GLY A 76 16.54 -7.66 -2.58
N LEU A 77 16.28 -8.44 -1.54
CA LEU A 77 15.38 -9.60 -1.56
C LEU A 77 13.94 -9.28 -1.15
N ILE A 78 13.65 -8.02 -0.79
CA ILE A 78 12.31 -7.57 -0.39
C ILE A 78 11.82 -6.45 -1.31
N THR A 79 10.52 -6.42 -1.57
CA THR A 79 9.86 -5.33 -2.29
C THR A 79 9.07 -4.49 -1.30
N ILE A 80 9.43 -3.21 -1.19
CA ILE A 80 8.76 -2.24 -0.33
C ILE A 80 7.72 -1.51 -1.17
N TRP A 81 6.45 -1.67 -0.83
CA TRP A 81 5.34 -0.94 -1.43
C TRP A 81 4.92 0.23 -0.57
N ARG A 82 4.72 1.38 -1.19
CA ARG A 82 4.27 2.61 -0.53
C ARG A 82 3.08 3.20 -1.25
N ALA A 83 2.19 3.87 -0.52
CA ALA A 83 1.12 4.65 -1.14
C ALA A 83 1.73 5.73 -2.02
N SER A 84 1.33 5.78 -3.28
CA SER A 84 1.69 6.88 -4.15
C SER A 84 0.89 8.11 -3.69
N LYS A 85 1.59 9.13 -3.20
CA LYS A 85 0.98 10.38 -2.69
C LYS A 85 0.31 11.21 -3.80
N LYS A 86 0.57 10.85 -5.05
CA LYS A 86 -0.13 11.30 -6.24
C LYS A 86 -0.81 10.08 -6.85
N GLY A 87 -2.12 10.15 -7.05
CA GLY A 87 -2.79 9.26 -8.01
C GLY A 87 -2.02 9.25 -9.35
N PRO A 88 -2.19 8.19 -10.15
CA PRO A 88 -1.21 7.63 -11.09
C PRO A 88 -0.26 8.70 -11.65
N GLN A 89 0.88 8.88 -10.98
CA GLN A 89 1.88 9.82 -11.47
C GLN A 89 2.78 9.06 -12.45
N ALA A 90 2.55 9.37 -13.72
CA ALA A 90 3.37 9.06 -14.88
C ALA A 90 4.85 8.79 -14.55
N LYS A 91 5.30 7.58 -14.88
CA LYS A 91 6.70 7.32 -15.22
C LYS A 91 6.99 8.11 -16.50
N ASN A 92 7.63 9.26 -16.39
CA ASN A 92 8.23 9.95 -17.53
C ASN A 92 9.74 9.91 -17.36
N LYS A 93 10.40 8.95 -18.02
CA LYS A 93 11.79 9.07 -18.43
C LYS A 93 12.06 8.18 -19.63
#